data_AF-A0A7I7SJ82-F1
#
_entry.id   AF-A0A7I7SJ82-F1
#
_cell.length_a   1.000
_cell.length_b   1.000
_cell.length_c   1.000
_cell.angle_alpha   90.00
_cell.angle_beta   90.00
_cell.angle_gamma   90.00
#
_symmetry.space_group_name_H-M   'P 1'
#
loop_
_entity.id
_entity.type
_entity.pdbx_description
1 polymer ?
#
loop_
_entity_poly.entity_id
_entity_poly.type
_entity_poly.pdbx_seq_one_letter_code
_entity_poly.pdbx_strand_id
1 'polypeptide(L)'
;MSGEVSRQAFVRRALGGLAGAALLASCRSVTPNAVSSPSPPDWNTLGTRLDGTLVMPSSANYAAAKGVFNSRFNGSTPAAVIAVASVADVQKVIAFAARTTSESAPAAAATRTSVPLPSTPRW
;
A
#
# COMPACT_ATOMS: atom_id res chain seq x y z
N MET A 1 9.82 -15.86 30.27
CA MET A 1 8.45 -15.65 29.74
C MET A 1 8.37 -14.24 29.17
N SER A 2 8.36 -14.08 27.84
CA SER A 2 8.26 -12.75 27.20
C SER A 2 6.79 -12.35 27.09
N GLY A 3 6.39 -11.31 27.80
CA GLY A 3 5.06 -10.73 27.70
C GLY A 3 4.93 -9.92 26.41
N GLU A 4 4.15 -10.41 25.45
CA GLU A 4 3.78 -9.68 24.25
C GLU A 4 2.89 -8.48 24.61
N VAL A 5 3.39 -7.27 24.43
CA VAL A 5 2.56 -6.06 24.53
C VAL A 5 1.70 -5.97 23.28
N SER A 6 0.39 -6.25 23.44
CA SER A 6 -0.60 -6.19 22.36
C SER A 6 -0.72 -4.78 21.79
N ARG A 7 -0.47 -4.66 20.48
CA ARG A 7 -0.57 -3.41 19.71
C ARG A 7 -1.94 -2.75 19.84
N GLN A 8 -2.97 -3.54 20.10
CA GLN A 8 -4.34 -3.05 20.29
C GLN A 8 -4.56 -2.46 21.69
N ALA A 9 -3.79 -2.89 22.70
CA ALA A 9 -3.84 -2.32 24.05
C ALA A 9 -3.21 -0.92 24.10
N PHE A 10 -2.22 -0.66 23.25
CA PHE A 10 -1.60 0.66 23.13
C PHE A 10 -2.57 1.69 22.53
N VAL A 11 -3.32 1.33 21.48
CA VAL A 11 -4.25 2.27 20.81
C VAL A 11 -5.47 2.59 21.68
N ARG A 12 -5.99 1.63 22.45
CA ARG A 12 -7.17 1.87 23.31
C ARG A 12 -6.88 2.74 24.54
N ARG A 13 -5.60 2.93 24.92
CA ARG A 13 -5.23 3.70 26.13
C ARG A 13 -5.09 5.21 25.88
N ALA A 14 -5.27 5.68 24.64
CA ALA A 14 -5.18 7.09 24.26
C ALA A 14 -6.49 7.90 24.47
N LEU A 15 -7.58 7.29 24.94
CA LEU A 15 -8.90 7.93 25.06
C LEU A 15 -9.35 8.20 26.51
N GLY A 16 -8.43 8.54 27.41
CA GLY A 16 -8.70 8.63 28.85
C GLY A 16 -8.19 9.88 29.59
N GLY A 17 -8.19 11.06 28.96
CA GLY A 17 -7.79 12.32 29.61
C GLY A 17 -8.75 13.48 29.34
N LEU A 18 -9.78 13.64 30.16
CA LEU A 18 -10.75 14.75 30.10
C LEU A 18 -10.29 15.97 30.93
N ALA A 19 -9.20 16.64 30.52
CA ALA A 19 -8.79 17.92 31.12
C ALA A 19 -7.94 18.81 30.19
N GLY A 20 -8.37 19.00 28.93
CA GLY A 20 -7.66 19.87 27.97
C GLY A 20 -8.48 20.19 26.72
N ALA A 21 -9.74 20.59 26.89
CA ALA A 21 -10.73 20.62 25.81
C ALA A 21 -10.82 21.92 24.98
N ALA A 22 -9.89 22.87 25.07
CA ALA A 22 -10.09 24.19 24.44
C ALA A 22 -9.12 24.62 23.32
N LEU A 23 -8.01 23.91 23.06
CA LEU A 23 -7.02 24.36 22.04
C LEU A 23 -6.78 23.40 20.86
N LEU A 24 -7.49 22.27 20.81
CA LEU A 24 -7.33 21.28 19.73
C LEU A 24 -8.53 21.21 18.77
N ALA A 25 -9.49 22.14 18.89
CA ALA A 25 -10.63 22.25 17.97
C ALA A 25 -10.23 22.65 16.53
N SER A 26 -8.94 22.88 16.26
CA SER A 26 -8.40 23.14 14.92
C SER A 26 -7.94 21.88 14.18
N CYS A 27 -7.99 20.71 14.82
CA CYS A 27 -7.75 19.43 14.16
C CYS A 27 -8.95 19.09 13.28
N ARG A 28 -8.94 19.61 12.05
CA ARG A 28 -9.85 19.28 10.95
C ARG A 28 -10.15 17.77 11.01
N SER A 29 -11.39 17.42 11.31
CA SER A 29 -11.86 16.04 11.32
C SER A 29 -11.53 15.44 9.96
N VAL A 30 -10.49 14.60 9.90
CA VAL A 30 -10.21 13.80 8.72
C VAL A 30 -11.26 12.72 8.73
N THR A 31 -12.41 13.01 8.12
CA THR A 31 -13.37 11.97 7.76
C THR A 31 -12.61 11.01 6.86
N PRO A 32 -12.42 9.74 7.24
CA PRO A 32 -11.84 8.77 6.33
C PRO A 32 -12.82 8.66 5.16
N ASN A 33 -12.46 9.22 4.01
CA ASN A 33 -13.18 8.93 2.78
C ASN A 33 -13.13 7.42 2.59
N ALA A 34 -14.30 6.82 2.36
CA ALA A 34 -14.40 5.42 2.00
C ALA A 34 -13.52 5.20 0.76
N VAL A 35 -12.41 4.50 0.96
CA VAL A 35 -11.59 4.02 -0.16
C VAL A 35 -12.44 3.00 -0.90
N SER A 36 -12.83 3.32 -2.14
CA SER A 36 -13.30 2.31 -3.07
C SER A 36 -12.23 1.22 -3.09
N SER A 37 -12.60 -0.02 -2.76
CA SER A 37 -11.64 -1.11 -2.83
C SER A 37 -11.20 -1.23 -4.29
N PRO A 38 -9.89 -1.17 -4.57
CA PRO A 38 -9.39 -1.24 -5.94
C PRO A 38 -9.94 -2.52 -6.59
N SER A 39 -10.38 -2.41 -7.84
CA SER A 39 -10.82 -3.59 -8.59
C SER A 39 -9.72 -4.66 -8.57
N PRO A 40 -10.05 -5.96 -8.40
CA PRO A 40 -9.07 -7.02 -8.42
C PRO A 40 -8.19 -6.94 -9.68
N PRO A 41 -6.86 -7.11 -9.56
CA PRO A 41 -5.98 -7.07 -10.73
C PRO A 41 -6.40 -8.13 -11.76
N ASP A 42 -6.45 -7.76 -13.04
CA ASP A 42 -6.77 -8.69 -14.12
C ASP A 42 -5.53 -9.54 -14.49
N TRP A 43 -5.29 -10.56 -13.68
CA TRP A 43 -4.19 -11.51 -13.84
C TRP A 43 -4.30 -12.33 -15.12
N ASN A 44 -5.50 -12.62 -15.60
CA ASN A 44 -5.71 -13.43 -16.80
C ASN A 44 -5.26 -12.66 -18.06
N THR A 45 -5.64 -11.38 -18.16
CA THR A 45 -5.17 -10.52 -19.24
C THR A 45 -3.66 -10.31 -19.21
N LEU A 46 -3.04 -10.23 -18.02
CA LEU A 46 -1.58 -10.18 -17.92
C LEU A 46 -0.95 -11.49 -18.42
N GLY A 47 -1.42 -12.64 -17.94
CA GLY A 47 -0.88 -13.96 -18.28
C GLY A 47 -0.91 -14.24 -19.78
N THR A 48 -1.97 -13.86 -20.49
CA THR A 48 -2.10 -14.06 -21.95
C THR A 48 -1.16 -13.19 -22.79
N ARG A 49 -0.63 -12.10 -22.24
CA ARG A 49 0.26 -11.16 -22.95
C ARG A 49 1.75 -11.43 -22.70
N LEU A 50 2.06 -12.25 -21.70
CA LEU A 50 3.43 -12.60 -21.35
C LEU A 50 3.89 -13.76 -22.23
N ASP A 51 5.13 -13.68 -22.69
CA ASP A 51 5.82 -14.79 -23.33
C ASP A 51 6.28 -15.81 -22.27
N GLY A 52 6.52 -15.32 -21.05
CA GLY A 52 6.81 -16.09 -19.85
C GLY A 52 5.59 -16.71 -19.16
N THR A 53 5.78 -17.19 -17.93
CA THR A 53 4.74 -17.89 -17.16
C THR A 53 4.28 -17.09 -15.94
N LEU A 54 2.96 -16.97 -15.76
CA LEU A 54 2.32 -16.44 -14.56
C LEU A 54 1.90 -17.58 -13.64
N VAL A 55 2.41 -17.60 -12.40
CA VAL A 55 2.16 -18.62 -11.40
C VAL A 55 1.35 -18.03 -10.25
N MET A 56 0.09 -18.43 -10.13
CA MET A 56 -0.81 -17.98 -9.06
C MET A 56 -0.77 -18.91 -7.84
N PRO A 57 -1.17 -18.44 -6.64
CA PRO A 57 -1.23 -19.24 -5.41
C PRO A 57 -2.06 -20.52 -5.52
N SER A 58 -3.05 -20.55 -6.42
CA SER A 58 -3.89 -21.71 -6.71
C SER A 58 -3.21 -22.77 -7.59
N SER A 59 -2.06 -22.46 -8.19
CA SER A 59 -1.33 -23.38 -9.07
C SER A 59 -0.43 -24.33 -8.27
N ALA A 60 -0.30 -25.58 -8.73
CA ALA A 60 0.55 -26.58 -8.09
C ALA A 60 2.04 -26.17 -8.04
N ASN A 61 2.49 -25.36 -9.00
CA ASN A 61 3.89 -24.95 -9.13
C ASN A 61 4.25 -23.75 -8.22
N TYR A 62 3.27 -23.14 -7.53
CA TYR A 62 3.49 -21.93 -6.76
C TYR A 62 4.49 -22.10 -5.61
N ALA A 63 4.44 -23.23 -4.91
CA ALA A 63 5.35 -23.52 -3.79
C ALA A 63 6.82 -23.51 -4.22
N ALA A 64 7.11 -24.05 -5.41
CA ALA A 64 8.45 -24.02 -5.99
C ALA A 64 8.81 -22.62 -6.51
N ALA A 65 7.86 -21.96 -7.20
CA ALA A 65 8.11 -20.66 -7.84
C ALA A 65 8.40 -19.52 -6.85
N LYS A 66 7.79 -19.54 -5.66
CA LYS A 66 8.01 -18.49 -4.64
C LYS A 66 9.33 -18.65 -3.86
N GLY A 67 10.08 -19.72 -4.10
CA GLY A 67 11.29 -20.03 -3.36
C GLY A 67 12.36 -18.97 -3.57
N VAL A 68 12.92 -18.46 -2.47
CA VAL A 68 14.01 -17.48 -2.48
C VAL A 68 15.17 -18.01 -1.66
N PHE A 69 16.41 -17.75 -2.11
CA PHE A 69 17.61 -18.21 -1.41
C PHE A 69 17.74 -17.59 -0.01
N ASN A 70 17.31 -16.34 0.14
CA ASN A 70 17.38 -15.63 1.40
C ASN A 70 16.26 -16.09 2.34
N SER A 71 16.64 -16.87 3.35
CA SER A 71 15.73 -17.47 4.32
C SER A 71 14.82 -16.49 5.05
N ARG A 72 15.23 -15.22 5.16
CA ARG A 72 14.40 -14.15 5.75
C ARG A 72 13.06 -13.96 5.02
N PHE A 73 12.98 -14.35 3.75
CA PHE A 73 11.81 -14.17 2.91
C PHE A 73 11.07 -15.49 2.59
N ASN A 74 11.48 -16.63 3.15
CA ASN A 74 10.86 -17.93 2.88
C ASN A 74 9.36 -17.98 3.26
N GLY A 75 8.94 -17.17 4.23
CA GLY A 75 7.55 -17.05 4.67
C GLY A 75 6.68 -16.13 3.80
N SER A 76 7.25 -15.37 2.87
CA SER A 76 6.50 -14.38 2.07
C SER A 76 5.46 -15.05 1.17
N THR A 77 4.24 -14.53 1.09
CA THR A 77 3.17 -15.04 0.22
C THR A 77 2.82 -14.02 -0.87
N PRO A 78 3.60 -13.96 -1.97
CA PRO A 78 3.33 -13.02 -3.06
C PRO A 78 1.99 -13.31 -3.74
N ALA A 79 1.30 -12.26 -4.22
CA ALA A 79 0.01 -12.40 -4.91
C ALA A 79 0.09 -13.23 -6.20
N ALA A 80 1.24 -13.16 -6.90
CA ALA A 80 1.59 -14.00 -8.03
C ALA A 80 3.12 -14.01 -8.20
N VAL A 81 3.66 -15.01 -8.90
CA VAL A 81 5.06 -15.08 -9.32
C VAL A 81 5.10 -15.11 -10.84
N ILE A 82 5.99 -14.32 -11.45
CA ILE A 82 6.13 -14.25 -12.91
C ILE A 82 7.53 -14.70 -13.30
N ALA A 83 7.60 -15.78 -14.08
CA ALA A 83 8.82 -16.23 -14.74
C ALA A 83 8.91 -15.52 -16.10
N VAL A 84 9.71 -14.47 -16.17
CA VAL A 84 9.88 -13.61 -17.35
C VAL A 84 10.74 -14.32 -18.41
N ALA A 85 10.30 -14.33 -19.67
CA ALA A 85 11.07 -14.91 -20.78
C ALA A 85 11.81 -13.86 -21.62
N SER A 86 11.37 -12.58 -21.58
CA SER A 86 11.92 -11.51 -22.41
C SER A 86 11.96 -10.15 -21.72
N VAL A 87 12.72 -9.19 -22.26
CA VAL A 87 12.69 -7.80 -21.78
C VAL A 87 11.31 -7.15 -21.98
N ALA A 88 10.61 -7.53 -23.05
CA ALA A 88 9.26 -7.06 -23.32
C ALA A 88 8.29 -7.47 -22.20
N ASP A 89 8.44 -8.68 -21.64
CA ASP A 89 7.64 -9.12 -20.50
C ASP A 89 7.88 -8.25 -19.26
N VAL A 90 9.12 -7.87 -18.96
CA VAL A 90 9.41 -6.95 -17.84
C VAL A 90 8.68 -5.62 -18.01
N GLN A 91 8.70 -5.06 -19.22
CA GLN A 91 8.00 -3.81 -19.53
C GLN A 91 6.49 -3.94 -19.32
N LYS A 92 5.89 -5.04 -19.80
CA LYS A 92 4.46 -5.34 -19.61
C LYS A 92 4.10 -5.47 -18.13
N VAL A 93 4.92 -6.17 -17.33
CA VAL A 93 4.70 -6.38 -15.89
C VAL A 93 4.81 -5.07 -15.11
N ILE A 94 5.83 -4.25 -15.38
CA ILE A 94 5.98 -2.94 -14.71
C ILE A 94 4.80 -2.03 -15.05
N ALA A 95 4.37 -2.00 -16.31
CA ALA A 95 3.21 -1.22 -16.73
C ALA A 95 1.91 -1.70 -16.06
N PHE A 96 1.75 -3.02 -15.87
CA PHE A 96 0.64 -3.59 -15.13
C PHE A 96 0.67 -3.19 -13.64
N ALA A 97 1.82 -3.34 -12.98
CA ALA A 97 1.99 -3.00 -11.57
C ALA A 97 1.75 -1.52 -11.28
N ALA A 98 2.15 -0.62 -12.18
CA ALA A 98 1.89 0.80 -12.05
C ALA A 98 0.38 1.10 -12.03
N ARG A 99 -0.41 0.46 -12.90
CA ARG A 99 -1.87 0.63 -12.98
C ARG A 99 -2.58 0.14 -11.72
N THR A 100 -2.18 -1.04 -11.21
CA THR A 100 -2.80 -1.62 -10.01
C THR A 100 -2.44 -0.85 -8.74
N THR A 101 -1.26 -0.24 -8.70
CA THR A 101 -0.80 0.56 -7.55
C THR A 101 -1.50 1.92 -7.50
N SER A 102 -1.69 2.58 -8.65
CA SER A 102 -2.42 3.86 -8.72
C SER A 102 -3.89 3.74 -8.33
N GLU A 103 -4.54 2.62 -8.62
CA GLU A 103 -5.91 2.33 -8.16
C GLU A 103 -5.97 2.15 -6.62
N SER A 104 -4.88 1.66 -6.01
CA SER A 104 -4.82 1.38 -4.57
C SER A 104 -4.40 2.60 -3.73
N ALA A 105 -4.01 3.71 -4.34
CA ALA A 105 -3.62 4.91 -3.63
C ALA A 105 -4.87 5.73 -3.27
N PRO A 106 -5.11 6.11 -1.98
CA PRO A 106 -6.09 7.14 -1.71
C PRO A 106 -5.62 8.39 -2.44
N ALA A 107 -6.48 9.00 -3.24
CA ALA A 107 -6.24 10.32 -3.77
C ALA A 107 -6.09 11.28 -2.59
N ALA A 108 -4.86 11.43 -2.09
CA ALA A 108 -4.49 12.54 -1.23
C ALA A 108 -4.60 13.77 -2.12
N ALA A 109 -5.78 14.38 -2.13
CA ALA A 109 -6.02 15.67 -2.74
C ALA A 109 -4.98 16.62 -2.15
N ALA A 110 -3.91 16.86 -2.90
CA ALA A 110 -2.92 17.86 -2.60
C ALA A 110 -3.59 19.21 -2.82
N THR A 111 -4.44 19.62 -1.87
CA THR A 111 -4.90 20.99 -1.78
C THR A 111 -3.65 21.81 -1.46
N ARG A 112 -3.08 22.40 -2.51
CA ARG A 112 -1.97 23.35 -2.42
C ARG A 112 -2.46 24.55 -1.60
N THR A 113 -2.31 24.49 -0.28
CA THR A 113 -2.49 25.66 0.57
C THR A 113 -1.32 26.60 0.29
N SER A 114 -1.54 27.59 -0.57
CA SER A 114 -0.64 28.74 -0.64
C SER A 114 -0.72 29.45 0.71
N VAL A 115 0.32 29.32 1.53
CA VAL A 115 0.49 30.15 2.71
C VAL A 115 0.86 31.55 2.21
N PRO A 116 0.05 32.60 2.45
CA PRO A 116 0.46 33.95 2.12
C PRO A 116 1.64 34.36 3.03
N LEU A 117 2.73 34.84 2.43
CA LEU A 117 3.86 35.41 3.17
C LEU A 117 3.38 36.63 3.96
N PRO A 118 3.75 36.78 5.25
CA PRO A 118 3.49 38.01 5.97
C PRO A 118 4.34 39.15 5.37
N SER A 119 3.66 40.20 4.91
CA SER A 119 4.30 41.45 4.50
C SER A 119 5.08 42.01 5.68
N THR A 120 6.41 42.08 5.58
CA THR A 120 7.23 42.76 6.58
C THR A 120 6.93 44.26 6.53
N PRO A 121 6.76 44.94 7.68
CA PRO A 121 6.62 46.39 7.70
C PRO A 121 7.95 47.02 7.24
N ARG A 122 7.86 47.93 6.26
CA ARG A 122 8.98 48.81 5.93
C ARG A 122 9.04 49.90 6.99
N TRP A 123 10.18 50.00 7.68
CA TRP A 123 10.59 51.21 8.37
C TRP A 123 11.44 52.05 7.41
#